data_AF-A0A7G6E4B1-F1
#
_entry.id   AF-A0A7G6E4B1-F1
#
_cell.length_a   1.000
_cell.length_b   1.000
_cell.length_c   1.000
_cell.angle_alpha   90.00
_cell.angle_beta   90.00
_cell.angle_gamma   90.00
#
_symmetry.space_group_name_H-M   'P 1'
#
loop_
_entity.id
_entity.type
_entity.pdbx_description
1 polymer ?
#
loop_
_entity_poly.entity_id
_entity_poly.type
_entity_poly.pdbx_seq_one_letter_code
_entity_poly.pdbx_strand_id
1 'polypeptide(L)'
;MELRNCPECGKVFTYVRTNLCPACQQKDEEEFKAVRKFIAQNPGCDLITVSEGTGVSEAKIIRYLREGRITANNTAGTNIKINCEVCGTLISGGRFCKECSEKLVSGLKKSIQEENKKTLEEMEKKKAGVRMHTADFWKDRR
;
A
#
# COMPACT_ATOMS: atom_id res chain seq x y z
N MET A 1 15.04 18.48 -12.49
CA MET A 1 13.79 19.12 -12.03
C MET A 1 12.81 19.02 -13.19
N GLU A 2 11.84 18.11 -13.10
CA GLU A 2 10.87 17.89 -14.18
C GLU A 2 9.66 18.80 -13.98
N LEU A 3 9.26 19.52 -15.02
CA LEU A 3 8.01 20.30 -15.03
C LEU A 3 6.90 19.42 -15.60
N ARG A 4 5.76 19.36 -14.91
CA ARG A 4 4.56 18.63 -15.35
C ARG A 4 3.32 19.52 -15.26
N ASN A 5 2.30 19.16 -16.02
CA ASN A 5 1.00 19.82 -15.93
C ASN A 5 0.12 19.08 -14.92
N CYS A 6 -0.52 19.84 -14.04
CA CYS A 6 -1.45 19.28 -13.07
C CYS A 6 -2.72 18.78 -13.78
N PRO A 7 -3.16 17.53 -13.56
CA PRO A 7 -4.37 16.99 -14.18
C PRO A 7 -5.66 17.65 -13.68
N GLU A 8 -5.66 18.22 -12.47
CA GLU A 8 -6.84 18.85 -11.87
C GLU A 8 -7.04 20.31 -12.28
N CYS A 9 -5.95 21.10 -12.36
CA CYS A 9 -6.05 22.54 -12.64
C CYS A 9 -5.30 23.01 -13.88
N GLY A 10 -4.60 22.12 -14.59
CA GLY A 10 -3.83 22.45 -15.79
C GLY A 10 -2.57 23.28 -15.57
N LYS A 11 -2.28 23.73 -14.35
CA LYS A 11 -1.10 24.55 -14.04
C LYS A 11 0.18 23.73 -14.17
N VAL A 12 1.22 24.37 -14.72
CA VAL A 12 2.59 23.82 -14.75
C VAL A 12 3.19 23.90 -13.35
N PHE A 13 3.78 22.81 -12.88
CA PHE A 13 4.43 22.74 -11.57
C PHE A 13 5.68 21.85 -11.62
N THR A 14 6.59 22.03 -10.66
CA THR A 14 7.76 21.16 -10.49
C THR A 14 7.34 19.84 -9.86
N TYR A 15 7.58 18.74 -10.56
CA TYR A 15 7.32 17.40 -10.06
C TYR A 15 8.27 17.09 -8.89
N VAL A 16 7.68 16.73 -7.75
CA VAL A 16 8.43 16.32 -6.54
C VAL A 16 8.18 14.85 -6.23
N ARG A 17 6.91 14.45 -6.09
CA ARG A 17 6.50 13.09 -5.71
C ARG A 17 5.13 12.70 -6.26
N THR A 18 4.23 13.67 -6.36
CA THR A 18 2.85 13.51 -6.83
C THR A 18 2.66 14.20 -8.19
N ASN A 19 1.73 13.69 -9.00
CA ASN A 19 1.36 14.31 -10.27
C ASN A 19 0.43 15.53 -10.11
N LEU A 20 0.18 15.97 -8.87
CA LEU A 20 -0.68 17.10 -8.53
C LEU A 20 0.19 18.30 -8.14
N CYS A 21 -0.23 19.49 -8.53
CA CYS A 21 0.43 20.70 -8.05
C CYS A 21 0.21 20.88 -6.53
N PRO A 22 1.08 21.65 -5.84
CA PRO A 22 1.00 21.81 -4.39
C PRO A 22 -0.36 22.33 -3.90
N ALA A 23 -0.98 23.24 -4.66
CA ALA A 23 -2.29 23.78 -4.34
C ALA A 23 -3.42 22.75 -4.46
N CYS A 24 -3.40 21.92 -5.50
CA CYS A 24 -4.39 20.84 -5.66
C CYS A 24 -4.18 19.75 -4.62
N GLN A 25 -2.93 19.44 -4.26
CA GLN A 25 -2.65 18.48 -3.21
C GLN A 25 -3.17 18.94 -1.84
N GLN A 26 -2.99 20.23 -1.50
CA GLN A 26 -3.55 20.79 -0.26
C GLN A 26 -5.07 20.71 -0.22
N LYS A 27 -5.74 21.04 -1.33
CA LYS A 27 -7.21 20.90 -1.44
C LYS A 27 -7.67 19.46 -1.26
N ASP A 28 -6.99 18.51 -1.90
CA ASP A 28 -7.29 17.08 -1.78
C ASP A 28 -7.14 16.60 -0.33
N GLU A 29 -6.13 17.09 0.39
CA GLU A 29 -5.94 16.80 1.82
C GLU A 29 -7.02 17.42 2.71
N GLU A 30 -7.51 18.62 2.39
CA GLU A 30 -8.62 19.27 3.10
C GLU A 30 -9.94 18.53 2.89
N GLU A 31 -10.26 18.19 1.63
CA GLU A 31 -11.42 17.37 1.26
C GLU A 31 -11.37 16.01 1.98
N PHE A 32 -10.20 15.35 1.98
CA PHE A 32 -9.99 14.09 2.67
C PHE A 32 -10.24 14.21 4.19
N LYS A 33 -9.75 15.28 4.83
CA LYS A 33 -9.99 15.53 6.26
C LYS A 33 -11.47 15.74 6.54
N ALA A 34 -12.20 16.44 5.68
CA ALA A 34 -13.64 16.65 5.81
C ALA A 34 -14.41 15.33 5.71
N VAL A 35 -14.13 14.53 4.67
CA VAL A 35 -14.73 13.20 4.46
C VAL A 35 -14.47 12.28 5.64
N ARG A 36 -13.23 12.23 6.13
CA ARG A 36 -12.87 11.41 7.30
C ARG A 36 -13.63 11.83 8.56
N LYS A 37 -13.78 13.14 8.81
CA LYS A 37 -14.55 13.64 9.95
C LYS A 37 -16.03 13.28 9.84
N PHE A 38 -16.60 13.41 8.63
CA PHE A 38 -18.00 13.10 8.38
C PHE A 38 -18.31 11.61 8.59
N ILE A 39 -17.47 10.72 8.06
CA ILE A 39 -17.59 9.26 8.26
C ILE A 39 -17.42 8.89 9.74
N ALA A 40 -16.54 9.58 10.48
CA ALA A 40 -16.35 9.33 11.91
C ALA A 40 -17.55 9.75 12.77
N GLN A 41 -18.28 10.79 12.37
CA GLN A 41 -19.47 11.27 13.07
C GLN A 41 -20.70 10.43 12.71
N ASN A 42 -20.77 9.90 11.49
CA ASN A 42 -21.90 9.13 11.00
C ASN A 42 -21.45 7.74 10.54
N PRO A 43 -21.31 6.78 11.48
CA PRO A 43 -20.95 5.41 11.14
C PRO A 43 -22.06 4.79 10.30
N GLY A 44 -21.72 4.38 9.08
CA GLY A 44 -22.62 3.69 8.17
C GLY A 44 -23.37 4.52 7.14
N CYS A 45 -22.95 5.78 6.93
CA CYS A 45 -23.45 6.59 5.82
C CYS A 45 -23.21 5.94 4.45
N ASP A 46 -24.15 6.21 3.55
CA ASP A 46 -24.03 5.89 2.13
C ASP A 46 -23.12 6.89 1.40
N LEU A 47 -22.57 6.48 0.24
CA LEU A 47 -21.72 7.34 -0.60
C LEU A 47 -22.39 8.68 -0.90
N ILE A 48 -23.69 8.66 -1.19
CA ILE A 48 -24.49 9.83 -1.56
C ILE A 48 -24.52 10.83 -0.38
N THR A 49 -24.84 10.35 0.83
CA THR A 49 -24.89 11.21 2.03
C THR A 49 -23.53 11.81 2.36
N VAL A 50 -22.44 11.06 2.17
CA VAL A 50 -21.08 11.58 2.37
C VAL A 50 -20.75 12.64 1.31
N SER A 51 -21.11 12.41 0.06
CA SER A 51 -20.93 13.37 -1.04
C SER A 51 -21.69 14.68 -0.77
N GLU A 52 -22.96 14.59 -0.38
CA GLU A 52 -23.79 15.74 -0.03
C GLU A 52 -23.27 16.49 1.20
N GLY A 53 -22.87 15.76 2.25
CA GLY A 53 -22.40 16.35 3.51
C GLY A 53 -21.00 16.97 3.43
N THR A 54 -20.18 16.54 2.48
CA THR A 54 -18.79 17.01 2.35
C THR A 54 -18.55 17.90 1.13
N GLY A 55 -19.47 17.88 0.15
CA GLY A 55 -19.32 18.56 -1.14
C GLY A 55 -18.27 17.94 -2.05
N VAL A 56 -17.77 16.74 -1.72
CA VAL A 56 -16.74 16.03 -2.48
C VAL A 56 -17.42 15.04 -3.41
N SER A 57 -17.00 14.99 -4.68
CA SER A 57 -17.54 14.03 -5.65
C SER A 57 -17.39 12.57 -5.19
N GLU A 58 -18.39 11.75 -5.48
CA GLU A 58 -18.39 10.30 -5.18
C GLU A 58 -17.14 9.58 -5.70
N ALA A 59 -16.67 9.94 -6.90
CA ALA A 59 -15.48 9.35 -7.51
C ALA A 59 -14.21 9.57 -6.65
N LYS A 60 -14.04 10.76 -6.06
CA LYS A 60 -12.94 11.07 -5.14
C LYS A 60 -13.10 10.31 -3.82
N ILE A 61 -14.32 10.20 -3.30
CA ILE A 61 -14.61 9.46 -2.06
C ILE A 61 -14.24 7.98 -2.24
N ILE A 62 -14.63 7.36 -3.35
CA ILE A 62 -14.25 5.99 -3.71
C ILE A 62 -12.72 5.85 -3.80
N ARG A 63 -12.02 6.85 -4.37
CA ARG A 63 -10.55 6.86 -4.43
C ARG A 63 -9.94 6.84 -3.03
N TYR A 64 -10.42 7.66 -2.11
CA TYR A 64 -9.95 7.70 -0.72
C TYR A 64 -10.18 6.38 0.03
N LEU A 65 -11.31 5.72 -0.20
CA LEU A 65 -11.61 4.40 0.34
C LEU A 65 -10.66 3.32 -0.21
N ARG A 66 -10.36 3.37 -1.52
CA ARG A 66 -9.42 2.44 -2.18
C ARG A 66 -7.98 2.61 -1.71
N GLU A 67 -7.55 3.84 -1.48
CA GLU A 67 -6.20 4.15 -0.97
C GLU A 67 -5.98 3.65 0.46
N GLY A 68 -7.03 3.21 1.16
CA GLY A 68 -6.92 2.65 2.51
C GLY A 68 -6.51 3.68 3.57
N ARG A 69 -6.55 4.98 3.24
CA ARG A 69 -6.22 6.09 4.16
C ARG A 69 -7.29 6.28 5.24
N ILE A 70 -8.46 5.66 5.07
CA ILE A 70 -9.55 5.60 6.04
C ILE A 70 -9.55 4.17 6.61
N THR A 71 -9.16 4.03 7.88
CA THR A 71 -9.00 2.72 8.52
C THR A 71 -10.35 2.05 8.78
N ALA A 72 -10.42 0.74 8.49
CA ALA A 72 -11.63 -0.08 8.53
C ALA A 72 -12.36 -0.10 9.90
N ASN A 73 -11.67 0.27 10.98
CA ASN A 73 -12.25 0.31 12.32
C ASN A 73 -13.34 1.40 12.48
N ASN A 74 -13.42 2.35 11.55
CA ASN A 74 -14.45 3.40 11.53
C ASN A 74 -15.48 3.22 10.40
N THR A 75 -15.34 2.18 9.58
CA THR A 75 -16.20 1.89 8.42
C THR A 75 -16.95 0.57 8.58
N ALA A 76 -17.01 0.00 9.79
CA ALA A 76 -17.70 -1.26 10.08
C ALA A 76 -19.22 -1.23 9.82
N GLY A 77 -19.78 -0.09 9.37
CA GLY A 77 -21.17 0.03 8.96
C GLY A 77 -21.40 0.65 7.57
N THR A 78 -20.37 1.06 6.82
CA THR A 78 -20.61 1.74 5.53
C THR A 78 -21.10 0.71 4.50
N ASN A 79 -22.33 0.89 4.01
CA ASN A 79 -22.94 0.12 2.91
C ASN A 79 -22.26 0.37 1.54
N ILE A 80 -21.04 0.91 1.56
CA ILE A 80 -20.29 1.29 0.38
C ILE A 80 -19.62 0.03 -0.16
N LYS A 81 -20.15 -0.50 -1.26
CA LYS A 81 -19.60 -1.68 -1.92
C LYS A 81 -18.64 -1.24 -3.03
N ILE A 82 -17.39 -1.66 -2.93
CA ILE A 82 -16.34 -1.36 -3.91
C ILE A 82 -15.95 -2.67 -4.61
N ASN A 83 -15.68 -2.62 -5.92
CA ASN A 83 -15.20 -3.78 -6.65
C ASN A 83 -13.73 -4.10 -6.33
N CYS A 84 -13.43 -5.39 -6.15
CA CYS A 84 -12.08 -5.92 -6.10
C CYS A 84 -11.35 -5.68 -7.43
N GLU A 85 -10.12 -5.16 -7.41
CA GLU A 85 -9.35 -4.93 -8.64
C GLU A 85 -8.91 -6.24 -9.34
N VAL A 86 -8.86 -7.35 -8.60
CA VAL A 86 -8.38 -8.64 -9.12
C VAL A 86 -9.51 -9.50 -9.66
N CYS A 87 -10.63 -9.58 -8.92
CA CYS A 87 -11.73 -10.49 -9.27
C CYS A 87 -13.09 -9.80 -9.46
N GLY A 88 -13.18 -8.48 -9.28
CA GLY A 88 -14.42 -7.71 -9.46
C GLY A 88 -15.48 -7.87 -8.38
N THR A 89 -15.27 -8.73 -7.37
CA THR A 89 -16.24 -8.97 -6.30
C THR A 89 -16.52 -7.72 -5.49
N LEU A 90 -17.75 -7.57 -4.99
CA LEU A 90 -18.14 -6.45 -4.14
C LEU A 90 -17.57 -6.65 -2.73
N ILE A 91 -16.79 -5.67 -2.26
CA ILE A 91 -16.13 -5.67 -0.96
C ILE A 91 -16.66 -4.48 -0.16
N SER A 92 -16.87 -4.69 1.14
CA SER A 92 -17.30 -3.64 2.09
C SER A 92 -16.17 -2.67 2.47
N GLY A 93 -14.95 -2.89 2.00
CA GLY A 93 -13.80 -2.05 2.32
C GLY A 93 -12.45 -2.60 1.85
N GLY A 94 -11.51 -1.71 1.57
CA GLY A 94 -10.18 -2.04 1.07
C GLY A 94 -10.09 -2.20 -0.45
N ARG A 95 -8.89 -2.50 -0.94
CA ARG A 95 -8.57 -2.60 -2.38
C ARG A 95 -8.77 -4.01 -2.95
N PHE A 96 -8.65 -5.03 -2.11
CA PHE A 96 -8.74 -6.44 -2.48
C PHE A 96 -9.70 -7.17 -1.54
N CYS A 97 -10.42 -8.17 -2.07
CA CYS A 97 -11.22 -9.05 -1.23
C CYS A 97 -10.30 -9.92 -0.37
N LYS A 98 -10.85 -10.51 0.71
CA LYS A 98 -10.07 -11.38 1.62
C LYS A 98 -9.34 -12.48 0.87
N GLU A 99 -10.02 -13.18 -0.04
CA GLU A 99 -9.42 -14.24 -0.85
C GLU A 99 -8.26 -13.75 -1.73
N CYS A 100 -8.40 -12.61 -2.40
CA CYS A 100 -7.34 -12.05 -3.23
C CYS A 100 -6.16 -11.58 -2.38
N SER A 101 -6.41 -10.97 -1.21
CA SER A 101 -5.34 -10.59 -0.29
C SER A 101 -4.57 -11.80 0.24
N GLU A 102 -5.25 -12.90 0.57
CA GLU A 102 -4.63 -14.13 1.04
C GLU A 102 -3.81 -14.82 -0.05
N LYS A 103 -4.31 -14.85 -1.29
CA LYS A 103 -3.56 -15.35 -2.45
C LYS A 103 -2.29 -14.55 -2.71
N LEU A 104 -2.35 -13.22 -2.61
CA LEU A 104 -1.18 -12.36 -2.77
C LEU A 104 -0.16 -12.57 -1.65
N VAL A 105 -0.60 -12.59 -0.39
CA VAL A 105 0.29 -12.80 0.76
C VAL A 105 0.93 -14.19 0.72
N SER A 106 0.17 -15.22 0.36
CA SER A 106 0.71 -16.58 0.24
C SER A 106 1.68 -16.73 -0.92
N GLY A 107 1.43 -16.08 -2.06
CA GLY A 107 2.38 -16.01 -3.18
C GLY A 107 3.71 -15.36 -2.77
N LEU A 108 3.65 -14.19 -2.13
CA LEU A 108 4.84 -13.49 -1.65
C LEU A 108 5.62 -14.29 -0.61
N LYS A 109 4.94 -14.94 0.35
CA LYS A 109 5.58 -15.80 1.36
C LYS A 109 6.35 -16.95 0.71
N LYS A 110 5.79 -17.60 -0.31
CA LYS A 110 6.47 -18.69 -1.03
C LYS A 110 7.74 -18.20 -1.70
N SER A 111 7.69 -17.08 -2.42
CA SER A 111 8.87 -16.50 -3.08
C SER A 111 9.97 -16.13 -2.08
N ILE A 112 9.61 -15.49 -0.97
CA ILE A 112 10.56 -15.11 0.09
C ILE A 112 11.20 -16.35 0.75
N GLN A 113 10.42 -17.40 1.00
CA GLN A 113 10.95 -18.65 1.57
C GLN A 113 11.94 -19.33 0.63
N GLU A 114 11.65 -19.32 -0.67
CA GLU A 114 12.51 -19.93 -1.68
C GLU A 114 13.82 -19.15 -1.87
N GLU A 115 13.77 -17.82 -1.83
CA GLU A 115 14.96 -16.96 -1.83
C GLU A 115 15.80 -17.12 -0.56
N ASN A 116 15.16 -17.16 0.61
CA ASN A 116 15.85 -17.37 1.88
C ASN A 116 16.54 -18.74 1.94
N LYS A 117 15.92 -19.78 1.38
CA LYS A 117 16.55 -21.12 1.33
C LYS A 117 17.78 -21.12 0.43
N LYS A 118 17.70 -20.48 -0.74
CA LYS A 118 18.84 -20.36 -1.67
C LYS A 118 20.01 -19.57 -1.05
N THR A 119 19.73 -18.46 -0.36
CA THR A 119 20.77 -17.66 0.31
C THR A 119 21.44 -18.43 1.46
N LEU A 120 20.68 -19.21 2.23
CA LEU A 120 21.23 -20.10 3.27
C LEU A 120 22.12 -21.18 2.66
N GLU A 121 21.69 -21.85 1.60
CA GLU A 121 22.47 -22.88 0.89
C GLU A 121 23.78 -22.29 0.29
N GLU A 122 23.75 -21.06 -0.22
CA GLU A 122 24.96 -20.35 -0.69
C GLU A 122 25.92 -19.98 0.45
N MET A 123 25.39 -19.58 1.62
CA MET A 123 26.19 -19.29 2.81
C MET A 123 26.87 -20.56 3.36
N GLU A 124 26.18 -21.70 3.35
CA GLU A 124 26.74 -22.99 3.78
C GLU A 124 27.86 -23.46 2.84
N LYS A 125 27.68 -23.35 1.52
CA LYS A 125 28.72 -23.67 0.53
C LYS A 125 29.96 -22.81 0.69
N LYS A 126 29.82 -21.52 1.02
CA LYS A 126 30.95 -20.61 1.29
C LYS A 126 31.71 -20.98 2.57
N LYS A 127 31.03 -21.44 3.63
CA LYS A 127 31.69 -21.92 4.87
C LYS A 127 32.47 -23.22 4.65
N ALA A 128 31.95 -24.14 3.83
CA ALA A 128 32.63 -25.40 3.51
C ALA A 128 33.94 -25.22 2.71
N GLY A 129 34.09 -24.12 1.97
CA GLY A 129 35.32 -23.78 1.23
C GLY A 129 36.47 -23.24 2.08
N VAL A 130 36.22 -22.85 3.35
CA VAL A 130 37.25 -22.31 4.26
C VAL A 130 37.83 -23.45 5.11
N ARG A 131 38.68 -24.29 4.50
CA ARG A 131 39.55 -25.22 5.26
C ARG A 131 40.71 -24.41 5.87
N MET A 132 40.60 -24.05 7.14
CA MET A 132 41.72 -23.49 7.90
C MET A 132 42.77 -24.60 8.13
N HIS A 133 43.91 -24.53 7.42
CA HIS A 133 45.08 -25.40 7.63
C HIS A 133 45.82 -24.99 8.91
N THR A 134 45.19 -25.09 10.07
CA THR A 134 45.80 -24.75 11.37
C THR A 134 46.37 -25.96 12.12
N ALA A 135 46.12 -27.19 11.64
CA ALA A 135 46.63 -28.40 12.28
C ALA A 135 48.12 -28.70 11.98
N ASP A 136 48.67 -28.22 10.85
CA ASP A 136 50.05 -28.50 10.45
C ASP A 136 51.08 -27.51 11.03
N PHE A 137 50.66 -26.35 11.54
CA PHE A 137 51.57 -25.33 12.08
C PHE A 137 52.21 -25.67 13.45
N TRP A 138 51.71 -26.70 14.14
CA TRP A 138 52.12 -27.03 15.52
C TRP A 138 53.14 -28.18 15.56
N LYS A 139 53.34 -28.90 14.46
CA LYS A 139 54.31 -30.01 14.38
C LYS A 139 55.72 -29.54 14.01
N ASP A 140 55.86 -28.37 13.41
CA ASP A 140 57.13 -27.85 12.89
C ASP A 140 57.93 -27.01 13.92
N ARG A 141 57.50 -27.02 15.19
CA ARG A 141 58.06 -26.20 16.28
C ARG A 141 58.69 -27.00 17.43
N ARG A 142 58.99 -28.28 17.23
CA ARG A 142 59.63 -29.15 18.23
C ARG A 142 60.99 -29.63 17.75
#